data_AF-A0A5P9BHA4-F1
#
_entry.id   AF-A0A5P9BHA4-F1
#
_cell.length_a   1.000
_cell.length_b   1.000
_cell.length_c   1.000
_cell.angle_alpha   90.00
_cell.angle_beta   90.00
_cell.angle_gamma   90.00
#
_symmetry.space_group_name_H-M   'P 1'
#
loop_
_entity.id
_entity.type
_entity.pdbx_description
1 polymer ?
#
loop_
_entity_poly.entity_id
_entity_poly.type
_entity_poly.pdbx_seq_one_letter_code
_entity_poly.pdbx_strand_id
1 'polypeptide(L)'
;MNSSIEVTYDSYGRMNYHPDLHKNQGKPWTTLDQQFLIENYETMGPEQVSFALERTIHTVMTRAYELRKKGLMPKPSKQKYHRRMQKTK
;
A
#
# COMPACT_ATOMS: atom_id res chain seq x y z
N MET A 1 8.33 -14.20 -26.36
CA MET A 1 8.83 -14.71 -25.07
C MET A 1 8.21 -13.87 -23.99
N ASN A 2 7.21 -14.38 -23.26
CA ASN A 2 6.69 -13.68 -22.09
C ASN A 2 7.57 -14.05 -20.91
N SER A 3 8.59 -13.24 -20.62
CA SER A 3 9.31 -13.36 -19.35
C SER A 3 8.36 -12.90 -18.25
N SER A 4 7.80 -13.84 -17.50
CA SER A 4 7.13 -13.54 -16.23
C SER A 4 8.15 -12.91 -15.29
N ILE A 5 7.92 -11.66 -14.90
CA ILE A 5 8.77 -10.98 -13.94
C ILE A 5 8.53 -11.63 -12.58
N GLU A 6 9.59 -12.04 -11.90
CA GLU A 6 9.45 -12.61 -10.56
C GLU A 6 9.14 -11.51 -9.53
N VAL A 7 8.30 -11.86 -8.56
CA VAL A 7 8.03 -11.00 -7.42
C VAL A 7 9.28 -10.94 -6.53
N THR A 8 9.75 -9.73 -6.25
CA THR A 8 10.87 -9.48 -5.33
C THR A 8 10.44 -8.62 -4.16
N TYR A 9 11.23 -8.64 -3.08
CA TYR A 9 10.94 -7.93 -1.85
C TYR A 9 12.16 -7.13 -1.38
N ASP A 10 11.91 -6.04 -0.67
CA ASP A 10 12.97 -5.30 0.02
C ASP A 10 13.34 -5.92 1.38
N SER A 11 14.34 -5.35 2.05
CA SER A 11 14.81 -5.80 3.37
C SER A 11 13.75 -5.71 4.48
N TYR A 12 12.66 -4.97 4.27
CA TYR A 12 11.52 -4.86 5.19
C TYR A 12 10.39 -5.84 4.85
N GLY A 13 10.60 -6.70 3.83
CA GLY A 13 9.60 -7.65 3.33
C GLY A 13 8.45 -6.98 2.59
N ARG A 14 8.64 -5.77 2.05
CA ARG A 14 7.65 -5.10 1.20
C ARG A 14 7.88 -5.52 -0.25
N MET A 15 6.80 -5.82 -0.97
CA MET A 15 6.90 -6.15 -2.39
C MET A 15 7.47 -4.94 -3.16
N ASN A 16 8.49 -5.20 -3.98
CA ASN A 16 9.01 -4.22 -4.93
C ASN A 16 7.97 -3.94 -6.03
N TYR A 17 8.22 -2.94 -6.88
CA TYR A 17 7.36 -2.70 -8.03
C TYR A 17 7.23 -3.97 -8.89
N HIS A 18 6.01 -4.25 -9.34
CA HIS A 18 5.69 -5.38 -10.19
C HIS A 18 4.58 -4.92 -11.15
N PRO A 19 4.79 -4.93 -12.46
CA PRO A 19 3.85 -4.31 -13.41
C PRO A 19 2.44 -4.89 -13.34
N ASP A 20 2.31 -6.20 -13.10
CA ASP A 20 1.00 -6.85 -13.05
C ASP A 20 0.21 -6.59 -11.75
N LEU A 21 0.91 -6.27 -10.66
CA LEU A 21 0.30 -6.06 -9.33
C LEU A 21 0.20 -4.58 -8.97
N HIS A 22 0.96 -3.72 -9.65
CA HIS A 22 1.05 -2.29 -9.38
C HIS A 22 0.68 -1.46 -10.60
N LYS A 23 -0.41 -1.82 -11.31
CA LYS A 23 -0.82 -1.17 -12.57
C LYS A 23 -1.20 0.30 -12.38
N ASN A 24 -1.49 0.74 -11.17
CA ASN A 24 -1.79 2.14 -10.85
C ASN A 24 -0.59 2.90 -10.29
N GLN A 25 0.60 2.31 -10.27
CA GLN A 25 1.81 3.03 -9.86
C GLN A 25 2.07 4.23 -10.77
N GLY A 26 2.37 5.40 -10.17
CA GLY A 26 2.61 6.66 -10.90
C GLY A 26 1.35 7.35 -11.45
N LYS A 27 0.19 6.71 -11.47
CA LYS A 27 -1.07 7.36 -11.87
C LYS A 27 -1.56 8.35 -10.81
N PRO A 28 -2.29 9.42 -11.17
CA PRO A 28 -2.95 10.30 -10.20
C PRO A 28 -3.84 9.52 -9.21
N TRP A 29 -3.98 10.04 -8.00
CA TRP A 29 -4.92 9.50 -7.01
C TRP A 29 -6.33 9.97 -7.34
N THR A 30 -7.23 9.02 -7.58
CA THR A 30 -8.65 9.35 -7.74
C THR A 30 -9.30 9.63 -6.38
N THR A 31 -10.47 10.27 -6.38
CA THR A 31 -11.26 10.45 -5.16
C THR A 31 -11.63 9.11 -4.53
N LEU A 32 -11.92 8.09 -5.35
CA LEU A 32 -12.24 6.74 -4.89
C LEU A 32 -11.02 6.04 -4.27
N ASP A 33 -9.85 6.14 -4.90
CA ASP A 33 -8.59 5.60 -4.35
C ASP A 33 -8.33 6.18 -2.95
N GLN A 34 -8.50 7.50 -2.83
CA GLN A 34 -8.25 8.22 -1.59
C GLN A 34 -9.29 7.86 -0.51
N GLN A 35 -10.56 7.78 -0.87
CA GLN A 35 -11.62 7.38 0.06
C GLN A 35 -11.37 5.96 0.58
N PHE A 36 -11.08 5.02 -0.33
CA PHE A 36 -10.75 3.64 0.03
C PHE A 36 -9.54 3.57 0.97
N LEU A 37 -8.47 4.32 0.67
CA LEU A 37 -7.30 4.42 1.53
C LEU A 37 -7.67 4.88 2.94
N ILE A 38 -8.44 5.97 3.07
CA ILE A 38 -8.80 6.54 4.38
C ILE A 38 -9.61 5.55 5.22
N GLU A 39 -10.59 4.88 4.61
CA GLU A 39 -11.51 3.97 5.29
C GLU A 39 -10.83 2.67 5.73
N ASN A 40 -9.87 2.16 4.95
CA ASN A 40 -9.37 0.79 5.11
C ASN A 40 -7.95 0.67 5.67
N TYR A 41 -7.16 1.75 5.69
CA TYR A 41 -5.74 1.65 6.04
C TYR A 41 -5.48 1.13 7.46
N GLU A 42 -6.30 1.52 8.45
CA GLU A 42 -6.11 1.08 9.85
C GLU A 42 -6.57 -0.35 10.10
N THR A 43 -7.61 -0.80 9.39
CA THR A 43 -8.21 -2.11 9.58
C THR A 43 -7.41 -3.17 8.82
N MET A 44 -7.19 -2.95 7.52
CA MET A 44 -6.52 -3.88 6.60
C MET A 44 -4.99 -3.78 6.68
N GLY A 45 -4.46 -2.58 6.94
CA GLY A 45 -3.03 -2.31 6.94
C GLY A 45 -2.45 -2.00 5.55
N PRO A 46 -1.22 -1.47 5.51
CA PRO A 46 -0.65 -0.88 4.31
C PRO A 46 -0.37 -1.89 3.18
N GLU A 47 -0.13 -3.16 3.51
CA GLU A 47 0.11 -4.21 2.50
C GLU A 47 -1.18 -4.62 1.77
N GLN A 48 -2.27 -4.85 2.52
CA GLN A 48 -3.54 -5.20 1.89
C GLN A 48 -4.10 -4.05 1.06
N VAL A 49 -3.97 -2.81 1.56
CA VAL A 49 -4.38 -1.62 0.80
C VAL A 49 -3.52 -1.41 -0.44
N SER A 50 -2.24 -1.80 -0.42
CA SER A 50 -1.37 -1.71 -1.60
C SER A 50 -1.87 -2.61 -2.73
N PHE A 51 -2.30 -3.83 -2.41
CA PHE A 51 -2.89 -4.73 -3.38
C PHE A 51 -4.24 -4.22 -3.90
N ALA A 52 -5.12 -3.77 -3.00
CA ALA A 52 -6.44 -3.26 -3.39
C ALA A 52 -6.36 -2.04 -4.31
N LEU A 53 -5.36 -1.17 -4.13
CA LEU A 53 -5.16 0.03 -4.93
C LEU A 53 -4.20 -0.17 -6.12
N GLU A 54 -3.63 -1.36 -6.27
CA GLU A 54 -2.61 -1.69 -7.27
C GLU A 54 -1.45 -0.68 -7.29
N ARG A 55 -0.92 -0.34 -6.10
CA ARG A 55 0.21 0.58 -5.88
C ARG A 55 1.18 -0.04 -4.89
N THR A 56 2.45 0.36 -4.92
CA THR A 56 3.42 -0.17 -3.95
C THR A 56 3.04 0.21 -2.51
N ILE A 57 3.42 -0.64 -1.55
CA ILE A 57 3.24 -0.38 -0.11
C ILE A 57 3.83 0.98 0.28
N HIS A 58 5.00 1.31 -0.27
CA HIS A 58 5.66 2.58 -0.01
C HIS A 58 4.79 3.77 -0.44
N THR A 59 4.25 3.74 -1.67
CA THR A 59 3.36 4.81 -2.17
C THR A 59 2.10 4.96 -1.31
N VAL A 60 1.50 3.85 -0.88
CA VAL A 60 0.33 3.85 0.01
C VAL A 60 0.66 4.45 1.39
N MET A 61 1.81 4.09 1.99
CA MET A 61 2.27 4.66 3.25
C MET A 61 2.53 6.17 3.16
N THR A 62 3.21 6.62 2.11
CA THR A 62 3.50 8.04 1.87
C THR A 62 2.21 8.82 1.69
N ARG A 63 1.24 8.30 0.93
CA ARG A 63 -0.05 8.96 0.74
C ARG A 63 -0.83 9.08 2.06
N ALA A 64 -0.90 8.01 2.86
CA ALA A 64 -1.55 8.05 4.16
C ALA A 64 -0.90 9.10 5.08
N TYR A 65 0.44 9.19 5.07
CA TYR A 65 1.17 10.23 5.80
C TYR A 65 0.78 11.65 5.35
N GLU A 66 0.75 11.91 4.05
CA GLU A 66 0.34 13.21 3.49
C GLU A 66 -1.10 13.59 3.89
N LEU A 67 -2.03 12.65 3.80
CA LEU A 67 -3.44 12.89 4.14
C LEU A 67 -3.60 13.19 5.63
N ARG A 68 -2.89 12.48 6.51
CA ARG A 68 -2.87 12.78 7.94
C ARG A 68 -2.25 14.13 8.23
N LYS A 69 -1.19 14.51 7.53
CA LYS A 69 -0.57 15.84 7.65
C LYS A 69 -1.54 16.95 7.24
N LYS A 70 -2.40 16.70 6.24
CA LYS A 70 -3.44 17.63 5.79
C LYS A 70 -4.73 17.59 6.64
N GLY A 71 -4.82 16.72 7.64
CA GLY A 71 -6.04 16.54 8.45
C GLY A 71 -7.19 15.83 7.72
N LEU A 72 -6.94 15.25 6.55
CA LEU A 72 -7.95 14.54 5.74
C LEU A 72 -8.11 13.07 6.13
N MET A 73 -7.12 12.52 6.82
CA MET A 73 -7.16 11.16 7.35
C MET A 73 -6.91 11.23 8.86
N PRO A 74 -7.69 10.50 9.68
CA PRO A 74 -7.45 10.45 11.12
C PRO A 74 -6.08 9.84 11.43
N LYS A 75 -5.45 10.33 12.49
CA LYS A 75 -4.27 9.65 13.06
C LYS A 75 -4.75 8.43 13.85
N PRO A 76 -4.02 7.30 13.80
CA PRO A 76 -4.36 6.15 14.62
C PRO A 76 -4.28 6.50 16.10
N SER A 77 -5.26 6.05 16.88
CA SER A 77 -5.26 6.21 18.34
C SER A 77 -4.19 5.34 19.02
N LYS A 78 -3.84 4.20 18.39
CA LYS A 78 -2.79 3.27 18.84
C LYS A 78 -1.99 2.81 17.63
N GLN A 79 -0.67 2.70 17.76
CA GLN A 79 0.14 2.06 16.72
C GLN A 79 -0.23 0.59 16.60
N LYS A 80 -0.65 0.17 15.40
CA LYS A 80 -0.96 -1.21 15.07
C LYS A 80 0.06 -1.72 14.07
N TYR A 81 0.73 -2.83 14.41
CA TYR A 81 1.66 -3.50 13.52
C TYR A 81 0.92 -4.60 12.76
N HIS A 82 0.93 -4.53 11.43
CA HIS A 82 0.37 -5.58 10.57
C HIS A 82 1.47 -6.57 10.21
N ARG A 83 1.21 -7.86 10.43
CA ARG A 83 2.12 -8.94 10.03
C ARG A 83 2.17 -9.00 8.50
N ARG A 84 3.38 -9.10 7.94
CA ARG A 84 3.58 -9.26 6.49
C ARG A 84 3.10 -10.61 6.00
N MET A 85 2.52 -10.68 4.81
CA MET A 85 2.02 -11.94 4.26
C MET A 85 3.14 -12.97 4.03
N GLN A 86 4.36 -12.54 3.69
CA GLN A 86 5.51 -13.43 3.50
C GLN A 86 6.15 -13.96 4.80
N LYS A 87 5.61 -13.65 5.99
CA LYS A 87 6.11 -14.20 7.27
C LYS A 87 5.42 -15.51 7.66
N THR A 88 5.30 -16.43 6.71
CA THR A 88 5.12 -17.86 7.00
C THR A 88 6.40 -18.54 6.57
N LYS A 89 7.27 -18.79 7.55
CA LYS A 89 8.33 -19.80 7.44
C LYS A 89 7.68 -21.18 7.34
#